data_AF-A0A0M9YJU6-F1
#
_entry.id   AF-A0A0M9YJU6-F1
#
_cell.length_a   1.000
_cell.length_b   1.000
_cell.length_c   1.000
_cell.angle_alpha   90.00
_cell.angle_beta   90.00
_cell.angle_gamma   90.00
#
_symmetry.space_group_name_H-M   'P 1'
#
loop_
_entity.id
_entity.type
_entity.pdbx_description
1 polymer ?
#
loop_
_entity_poly.entity_id
_entity_poly.type
_entity_poly.pdbx_seq_one_letter_code
_entity_poly.pdbx_strand_id
1 'polypeptide(L)'
;MTQHEVQAAHYGIGAIYPIVVLDQVHRWYQPVHPGPPEQQTDDHHGMLVLRWTGPPSEEAEAPAILEAAAARAPTAPPSRTELQDFQASLPPGLHLIHLPARHVIGPWSQRPGATSSHVPRRAA
;
A
#
# COMPACT_ATOMS: atom_id res chain seq x y z
N MET A 1 2.78 -19.86 -2.07
CA MET A 1 3.15 -18.60 -1.39
C MET A 1 2.75 -17.48 -2.32
N THR A 2 1.71 -16.73 -2.00
CA THR A 2 1.32 -15.54 -2.76
C THR A 2 2.40 -14.49 -2.51
N GLN A 3 3.25 -14.25 -3.50
CA GLN A 3 4.24 -13.19 -3.43
C GLN A 3 3.48 -11.86 -3.35
N HIS A 4 3.73 -11.10 -2.29
CA HIS A 4 3.15 -9.79 -2.09
C HIS A 4 3.83 -8.80 -3.02
N GLU A 5 3.37 -8.72 -4.26
CA GLU A 5 3.93 -7.80 -5.26
C GLU A 5 3.56 -6.34 -4.97
N VAL A 6 4.50 -5.43 -5.23
CA VAL A 6 4.26 -3.98 -5.12
C VAL A 6 3.35 -3.51 -6.26
N GLN A 7 2.22 -2.95 -5.90
CA GLN A 7 1.19 -2.44 -6.80
C GLN A 7 1.10 -0.92 -6.71
N ALA A 8 0.40 -0.32 -7.66
CA ALA A 8 0.03 1.09 -7.59
C ALA A 8 -1.40 1.24 -7.07
N ALA A 9 -1.64 2.28 -6.30
CA ALA A 9 -2.99 2.70 -5.94
C ALA A 9 -3.19 4.18 -6.17
N HIS A 10 -4.45 4.62 -6.28
CA HIS A 10 -4.77 6.04 -6.43
C HIS A 10 -5.84 6.54 -5.44
N TYR A 11 -5.79 7.84 -5.12
CA TYR A 11 -6.89 8.55 -4.48
C TYR A 11 -7.64 9.36 -5.53
N GLY A 12 -8.80 8.88 -5.96
CA GLY A 12 -9.66 9.64 -6.88
C GLY A 12 -8.92 10.08 -8.14
N ILE A 13 -8.89 11.39 -8.41
CA ILE A 13 -8.40 11.97 -9.66
C ILE A 13 -6.95 12.49 -9.50
N GLY A 14 -5.96 11.60 -9.29
CA GLY A 14 -4.60 11.89 -9.77
C GLY A 14 -3.40 11.57 -8.87
N ALA A 15 -3.57 11.32 -7.57
CA ALA A 15 -2.43 10.92 -6.73
C ALA A 15 -2.23 9.40 -6.80
N ILE A 16 -1.11 8.94 -7.38
CA ILE A 16 -0.72 7.52 -7.45
C ILE A 16 0.42 7.26 -6.46
N TYR A 17 0.30 6.20 -5.66
CA TYR A 17 1.25 5.84 -4.60
C TYR A 17 1.48 4.33 -4.51
N PRO A 18 2.65 3.89 -4.02
CA PRO A 18 2.98 2.47 -3.99
C PRO A 18 2.31 1.79 -2.80
N ILE A 19 1.81 0.58 -3.05
CA ILE A 19 1.17 -0.25 -2.04
C ILE A 19 1.60 -1.71 -2.16
N VAL A 20 1.32 -2.47 -1.11
CA VAL A 20 1.32 -3.93 -1.16
C VAL A 20 0.01 -4.44 -0.56
N VAL A 21 -0.71 -5.28 -1.30
CA VAL A 21 -1.95 -5.90 -0.82
C VAL A 21 -1.61 -7.08 0.08
N LEU A 22 -2.02 -7.00 1.35
CA LEU A 22 -1.83 -8.04 2.34
C LEU A 22 -2.99 -9.04 2.37
N ASP A 23 -4.21 -8.54 2.14
CA ASP A 23 -5.43 -9.35 2.11
C ASP A 23 -6.36 -8.86 1.00
N GLN A 24 -6.58 -9.72 0.00
CA GLN A 24 -7.42 -9.44 -1.16
C GLN A 24 -8.92 -9.59 -0.87
N VAL A 25 -9.30 -10.10 0.31
CA VAL A 25 -10.72 -10.24 0.68
C VAL A 25 -11.29 -8.87 1.07
N HIS A 26 -12.44 -8.52 0.50
CA HIS A 26 -13.11 -7.22 0.64
C HIS A 26 -13.85 -7.06 1.97
N ARG A 27 -13.12 -7.16 3.08
CA ARG A 27 -13.67 -7.23 4.45
C ARG A 27 -13.12 -6.18 5.40
N TRP A 28 -12.33 -5.22 4.94
CA TRP A 28 -11.62 -4.27 5.82
C TRP A 28 -12.20 -2.87 5.76
N TYR A 29 -12.59 -2.34 6.92
CA TYR A 29 -13.13 -0.99 7.09
C TYR A 29 -12.21 -0.14 7.98
N GLN A 30 -12.07 1.15 7.67
CA GLN A 30 -11.36 2.08 8.55
C GLN A 30 -12.33 2.69 9.56
N PRO A 31 -12.07 2.57 10.87
CA PRO A 31 -12.92 3.17 11.89
C PRO A 31 -12.92 4.71 11.83
N VAL A 32 -14.00 5.31 12.33
CA VAL A 32 -14.17 6.78 12.41
C VAL A 32 -13.17 7.46 13.36
N HIS A 33 -12.55 6.68 14.24
CA HIS A 33 -11.49 7.12 15.16
C HIS A 33 -10.12 6.63 14.68
N PRO A 34 -9.02 7.32 15.04
CA PRO A 34 -7.68 6.87 14.67
C PRO A 34 -7.43 5.44 15.15
N GLY A 35 -7.09 4.54 14.23
CA GLY A 35 -6.89 3.13 14.52
C GLY A 35 -6.62 2.32 13.24
N PRO A 36 -6.14 1.07 13.39
CA PRO A 36 -5.94 0.19 12.24
C PRO A 36 -7.28 -0.21 11.62
N PRO A 37 -7.27 -0.73 10.37
CA PRO A 37 -8.45 -1.31 9.76
C PRO A 37 -9.07 -2.43 10.62
N GLU A 38 -10.39 -2.50 10.63
CA GLU A 38 -11.16 -3.53 11.35
C GLU A 38 -11.85 -4.45 10.34
N GLN A 39 -11.82 -5.76 10.63
CA GLN A 39 -12.49 -6.76 9.82
C GLN A 39 -14.00 -6.68 10.02
N GLN A 40 -14.75 -6.72 8.92
CA GLN A 40 -16.21 -6.72 8.86
C GLN A 40 -16.69 -8.05 8.28
N THR A 41 -17.95 -8.38 8.56
CA THR A 41 -18.58 -9.63 8.10
C THR A 41 -19.19 -9.52 6.71
N ASP A 42 -19.31 -8.31 6.15
CA ASP A 42 -19.85 -8.09 4.80
C ASP A 42 -18.74 -7.88 3.76
N ASP A 43 -19.06 -8.14 2.49
CA ASP A 43 -18.11 -8.10 1.36
C ASP A 43 -18.06 -6.73 0.65
N HIS A 44 -18.66 -5.69 1.24
CA HIS A 44 -18.75 -4.35 0.64
C HIS A 44 -17.58 -3.42 1.05
N HIS A 45 -16.54 -3.97 1.67
CA HIS A 45 -15.42 -3.22 2.23
C HIS A 45 -14.15 -3.27 1.38
N GLY A 46 -13.07 -2.69 1.90
CA GLY A 46 -11.78 -2.63 1.23
C GLY A 46 -10.90 -3.86 1.50
N MET A 47 -9.72 -3.82 0.91
CA MET A 47 -8.60 -4.73 1.15
C MET A 47 -7.67 -4.15 2.20
N LEU A 48 -6.93 -5.02 2.89
CA LEU A 48 -5.85 -4.60 3.78
C LEU A 48 -4.58 -4.38 2.97
N VAL A 49 -4.00 -3.17 3.04
CA VAL A 49 -2.80 -2.82 2.28
C VAL A 49 -1.77 -2.08 3.13
N LEU A 50 -0.50 -2.24 2.76
CA LEU A 50 0.58 -1.35 3.19
C LEU A 50 0.73 -0.23 2.18
N ARG A 51 0.90 1.00 2.67
CA ARG A 51 1.11 2.19 1.86
C ARG A 51 2.42 2.86 2.24
N TRP A 52 3.22 3.22 1.24
CA TRP A 52 4.36 4.13 1.42
C TRP A 52 3.95 5.60 1.32
N THR A 53 4.51 6.41 2.22
CA THR A 53 4.29 7.85 2.37
C THR A 53 5.58 8.60 2.73
N GLY A 54 6.73 7.93 2.69
CA GLY A 54 8.02 8.56 2.94
C GLY A 54 8.40 9.59 1.88
N PRO A 55 9.46 10.37 2.13
CA PRO A 55 9.85 11.49 1.28
C PRO A 55 10.28 11.02 -0.13
N PRO A 56 10.17 11.88 -1.17
CA PRO A 56 10.59 11.52 -2.53
C PRO A 56 12.06 11.11 -2.65
N SER A 57 12.92 11.58 -1.72
CA SER A 57 14.33 11.19 -1.65
C SER A 57 14.53 9.68 -1.39
N GLU A 58 13.55 9.01 -0.82
CA GLU A 58 13.58 7.59 -0.45
C GLU A 58 12.69 6.72 -1.37
N GLU A 59 12.09 7.30 -2.42
CA GLU A 59 11.14 6.60 -3.29
C GLU A 59 11.77 5.39 -4.01
N ALA A 60 13.07 5.45 -4.30
CA ALA A 60 13.81 4.34 -4.92
C ALA A 60 13.89 3.11 -4.00
N GLU A 61 13.83 3.29 -2.68
CA GLU A 61 13.90 2.21 -1.68
C GLU A 61 12.51 1.70 -1.28
N ALA A 62 11.46 2.47 -1.59
CA ALA A 62 10.09 2.17 -1.20
C ALA A 62 9.62 0.75 -1.58
N PRO A 63 9.93 0.19 -2.78
CA PRO A 63 9.54 -1.18 -3.10
C PRO A 63 10.14 -2.22 -2.15
N ALA A 64 11.45 -2.12 -1.85
CA ALA A 64 12.13 -3.04 -0.96
C ALA A 64 11.62 -2.92 0.49
N ILE A 65 11.34 -1.69 0.95
CA ILE A 65 10.77 -1.43 2.28
C ILE A 65 9.36 -2.04 2.39
N LEU A 66 8.54 -1.89 1.35
CA LEU A 66 7.20 -2.46 1.28
C LEU A 66 7.22 -3.99 1.29
N GLU A 67 8.08 -4.61 0.46
CA GLU A 67 8.23 -6.07 0.41
C GLU A 67 8.72 -6.64 1.75
N ALA A 68 9.73 -6.01 2.36
CA ALA A 68 10.25 -6.41 3.67
C ALA A 68 9.20 -6.27 4.79
N ALA A 69 8.35 -5.23 4.74
CA ALA A 69 7.24 -5.08 5.68
C ALA A 69 6.15 -6.13 5.42
N ALA A 70 5.79 -6.39 4.17
CA ALA A 70 4.79 -7.39 3.81
C ALA A 70 5.21 -8.81 4.19
N ALA A 71 6.50 -9.15 4.08
CA ALA A 71 7.04 -10.44 4.53
C ALA A 71 6.90 -10.66 6.05
N ARG A 72 6.77 -9.59 6.84
CA ARG A 72 6.54 -9.62 8.29
C ARG A 72 5.07 -9.46 8.66
N ALA A 73 4.18 -9.33 7.69
CA ALA A 73 2.76 -9.14 7.96
C ALA A 73 2.18 -10.35 8.70
N PRO A 74 1.25 -10.14 9.64
CA PRO A 74 0.58 -11.23 10.33
C PRO A 74 -0.26 -12.06 9.34
N THR A 75 -0.41 -13.35 9.63
CA THR A 75 -1.18 -14.28 8.79
C THR A 75 -2.65 -13.89 8.77
N ALA A 76 -3.26 -13.84 7.58
CA ALA A 76 -4.67 -13.48 7.44
C ALA A 76 -5.63 -14.60 7.86
N PRO A 77 -6.75 -14.29 8.56
CA PRO A 77 -7.14 -12.96 9.07
C PRO A 77 -6.44 -12.63 10.40
N PRO A 78 -5.74 -11.49 10.51
CA PRO A 78 -5.13 -11.07 11.77
C PRO A 78 -6.17 -10.48 12.74
N SER A 79 -5.92 -10.66 14.04
CA SER A 79 -6.67 -10.00 15.10
C SER A 79 -6.37 -8.50 15.16
N ARG A 80 -7.23 -7.74 15.84
CA ARG A 80 -7.05 -6.30 16.04
C ARG A 80 -5.73 -5.97 16.73
N THR A 81 -5.35 -6.73 17.76
CA THR A 81 -4.09 -6.54 18.49
C THR A 81 -2.89 -6.77 17.58
N GLU A 82 -2.90 -7.84 16.77
CA GLU A 82 -1.83 -8.11 15.81
C GLU A 82 -1.68 -6.97 14.79
N LEU A 83 -2.79 -6.37 14.34
CA LEU A 83 -2.72 -5.21 13.45
C LEU A 83 -2.19 -3.95 14.13
N GLN A 84 -2.52 -3.73 15.41
CA GLN A 84 -1.99 -2.61 16.19
C GLN A 84 -0.49 -2.75 16.40
N ASP A 85 -0.04 -3.93 16.82
CA ASP A 85 1.37 -4.23 17.03
C ASP A 85 2.14 -4.15 15.71
N PHE A 86 1.56 -4.67 14.63
CA PHE A 86 2.16 -4.58 13.31
C PHE A 86 2.29 -3.12 12.85
N GLN A 87 1.23 -2.32 12.94
CA GLN A 87 1.22 -0.89 12.62
C GLN A 87 2.26 -0.10 13.44
N ALA A 88 2.41 -0.41 14.73
CA ALA A 88 3.41 0.22 15.59
C ALA A 88 4.85 -0.19 15.24
N SER A 89 5.04 -1.38 14.65
CA SER A 89 6.34 -1.91 14.22
C SER A 89 6.77 -1.45 12.81
N LEU A 90 5.90 -0.75 12.08
CA LEU A 90 6.20 -0.28 10.74
C LEU A 90 7.27 0.83 10.79
N PRO A 91 8.22 0.81 9.84
CA PRO A 91 9.18 1.90 9.71
C PRO A 91 8.47 3.22 9.38
N PRO A 92 9.10 4.37 9.67
CA PRO A 92 8.58 5.67 9.27
C PRO A 92 8.21 5.70 7.79
N GLY A 93 7.08 6.34 7.47
CA GLY A 93 6.58 6.42 6.10
C GLY A 93 5.77 5.21 5.65
N LEU A 94 5.72 4.09 6.39
CA LEU A 94 4.79 3.01 6.12
C LEU A 94 3.53 3.08 6.99
N HIS A 95 2.38 2.85 6.34
CA HIS A 95 1.08 2.80 7.02
C HIS A 95 0.27 1.60 6.55
N LEU A 96 -0.38 0.93 7.51
CA LEU A 96 -1.43 -0.04 7.27
C LEU A 96 -2.75 0.71 7.08
N ILE A 97 -3.38 0.52 5.92
CA ILE A 97 -4.66 1.15 5.59
C ILE A 97 -5.61 0.15 4.96
N HIS A 98 -6.89 0.52 4.92
CA HIS A 98 -7.85 -0.10 4.02
C HIS A 98 -7.81 0.58 2.64
N LEU A 99 -8.07 -0.19 1.57
CA LEU A 99 -8.16 0.34 0.23
C LEU A 99 -9.23 -0.39 -0.59
N PRO A 100 -10.22 0.31 -1.19
CA PRO A 100 -11.14 -0.32 -2.13
C PRO A 100 -10.41 -0.89 -3.34
N ALA A 101 -10.76 -2.10 -3.79
CA ALA A 101 -10.10 -2.75 -4.92
C ALA A 101 -10.11 -1.93 -6.22
N ARG A 102 -11.17 -1.15 -6.45
CA ARG A 102 -11.26 -0.22 -7.60
C ARG A 102 -10.16 0.84 -7.65
N HIS A 103 -9.44 1.07 -6.54
CA HIS A 103 -8.33 2.04 -6.48
C HIS A 103 -6.98 1.40 -6.74
N VAL A 104 -6.91 0.07 -6.87
CA VAL A 104 -5.68 -0.64 -7.22
C VAL A 104 -5.49 -0.62 -8.73
N ILE A 105 -4.32 -0.17 -9.14
CA ILE A 105 -3.82 -0.17 -10.52
C ILE A 105 -2.74 -1.25 -10.57
N GLY A 106 -2.46 -1.78 -11.78
CA GLY A 106 -1.48 -2.85 -12.00
C GLY A 106 -0.07 -2.59 -11.43
N PRO A 107 0.93 -3.44 -11.78
CA PRO A 107 2.25 -3.40 -11.17
C PRO A 107 2.85 -2.00 -11.10
N TRP A 108 3.38 -1.61 -9.93
CA TRP A 108 3.91 -0.25 -9.69
C TRP A 108 4.94 0.19 -10.75
N SER A 109 5.78 -0.74 -11.20
CA SER A 109 6.80 -0.56 -12.23
C SER A 109 6.24 -0.17 -13.61
N GLN A 110 4.95 -0.40 -13.86
CA GLN A 110 4.28 -0.10 -15.12
C GLN A 110 3.50 1.22 -15.09
N ARG A 111 3.68 2.05 -14.04
CA ARG A 111 3.01 3.34 -13.94
C ARG A 111 3.32 4.24 -15.15
N PRO A 112 2.30 4.77 -15.85
CA PRO A 112 2.50 5.82 -16.85
C PRO A 112 3.24 7.01 -16.21
N GLY A 113 4.43 7.32 -16.70
CA GLY A 113 5.30 8.39 -16.20
C GLY A 113 6.54 7.96 -15.42
N ALA A 114 6.65 6.70 -14.97
CA ALA A 114 7.87 6.18 -14.33
C ALA A 114 9.05 6.10 -15.32
N THR A 115 8.76 5.84 -16.59
CA THR A 115 9.73 5.86 -17.69
C THR A 115 9.81 7.23 -18.36
N SER A 116 9.60 8.33 -17.62
CA SER A 116 9.90 9.66 -18.15
C SER A 116 11.40 9.75 -18.42
N SER A 117 11.81 9.30 -19.60
CA SER A 117 13.13 9.47 -20.16
C SER A 117 13.44 10.95 -20.01
N HIS A 118 14.41 11.25 -19.16
CA HIS A 118 15.03 12.56 -19.10
C HIS A 118 15.63 12.83 -20.49
N VAL A 119 14.84 13.42 -21.38
CA VAL A 119 15.34 13.92 -22.66
C VAL A 119 16.13 15.17 -22.29
N PRO A 120 17.47 15.18 -22.40
CA PRO A 120 18.22 16.39 -22.15
C PRO A 120 17.72 17.44 -23.13
N ARG A 121 17.18 18.52 -22.59
CA ARG A 121 16.74 19.69 -23.34
C ARG A 121 17.98 20.25 -24.03
N ARG A 122 18.18 19.91 -25.31
CA ARG A 122 19.21 20.54 -26.15
C ARG A 122 18.86 22.03 -26.22
N ALA A 123 19.68 22.85 -25.59
CA ALA A 123 19.70 24.29 -25.82
C ALA A 123 20.15 24.53 -27.27
N ALA A 124 19.36 25.29 -28.01
CA ALA A 124 19.70 25.90 -29.28
C ALA A 124 19.47 27.40 -29.14
#